data_AF-A0A944RCH1-F1
#
_entry.id   AF-A0A944RCH1-F1
#
_cell.length_a   1.000
_cell.length_b   1.000
_cell.length_c   1.000
_cell.angle_alpha   90.00
_cell.angle_beta   90.00
_cell.angle_gamma   90.00
#
_symmetry.space_group_name_H-M   'P 1'
#
loop_
_entity.id
_entity.type
_entity.pdbx_description
1 polymer ?
#
loop_
_entity_poly.entity_id
_entity_poly.type
_entity_poly.pdbx_seq_one_letter_code
_entity_poly.pdbx_strand_id
1 'polypeptide(L)'
;MRIASLFSILLLLLLAVGGCGVATTRPKMEMSVAAAAFRAARVAKAQTLASGYYRKAEFYYLKAKSSYRRKYFNKAKQYAKLAIKFSEKAEFIAVKKATLDDL
;
A
#
# COMPACT_ATOMS: atom_id res chain seq x y z
N MET A 1 -32.38 16.46 -38.90
CA MET A 1 -32.80 16.09 -37.52
C MET A 1 -32.19 14.76 -37.02
N ARG A 2 -32.01 13.71 -37.85
CA ARG A 2 -31.42 12.41 -37.42
C ARG A 2 -29.93 12.44 -37.03
N ILE A 3 -29.13 13.35 -37.59
CA ILE A 3 -27.70 13.48 -37.28
C ILE A 3 -27.48 14.10 -35.89
N ALA A 4 -28.32 15.07 -35.51
CA ALA A 4 -28.27 15.70 -34.18
C ALA A 4 -28.67 14.72 -33.06
N SER A 5 -29.63 13.83 -33.32
CA SER A 5 -30.00 12.77 -32.36
C SER A 5 -28.91 11.72 -32.20
N LEU A 6 -28.22 11.33 -33.29
CA LEU A 6 -27.08 10.41 -33.24
C LEU A 6 -25.89 10.99 -32.48
N PHE A 7 -25.60 12.29 -32.69
CA PHE A 7 -24.53 12.98 -31.97
C PHE A 7 -24.82 13.11 -30.47
N SER A 8 -26.08 13.38 -30.11
CA SER A 8 -26.50 13.48 -28.71
C SER A 8 -26.44 12.12 -27.97
N ILE A 9 -26.79 11.03 -28.66
CA ILE A 9 -26.67 9.65 -28.13
C ILE A 9 -25.20 9.28 -27.92
N LEU A 10 -24.32 9.62 -28.87
CA LEU A 10 -22.87 9.36 -28.75
C LEU A 10 -22.23 10.12 -27.58
N LEU A 11 -22.65 11.37 -27.37
CA LEU A 11 -22.19 12.20 -26.23
C LEU A 11 -22.65 11.63 -24.89
N LEU A 12 -23.89 11.14 -24.79
CA LEU A 12 -24.39 10.45 -23.60
C LEU A 12 -23.61 9.16 -23.32
N LEU A 13 -23.25 8.41 -24.36
CA LEU A 13 -22.48 7.18 -24.23
C LEU A 13 -21.06 7.45 -23.70
N LEU A 14 -20.41 8.49 -24.21
CA LEU A 14 -19.08 8.94 -23.75
C LEU A 14 -19.09 9.36 -22.28
N LEU A 15 -20.15 10.06 -21.83
CA LEU A 15 -20.31 10.47 -20.43
C LEU A 15 -20.59 9.27 -19.50
N ALA A 16 -21.37 8.28 -19.96
CA ALA A 16 -21.68 7.08 -19.17
C ALA A 16 -20.44 6.21 -18.91
N VAL A 17 -19.52 6.10 -19.88
CA VAL A 17 -18.29 5.29 -19.73
C VAL A 17 -17.20 6.01 -18.91
N GLY A 18 -17.21 7.35 -18.84
CA GLY A 18 -16.22 8.13 -18.10
C GLY A 18 -16.33 8.07 -16.56
N GLY A 19 -17.47 7.67 -16.01
CA GLY A 19 -17.75 7.75 -14.57
C GLY A 19 -17.15 6.63 -13.70
N CYS A 20 -16.75 5.48 -14.28
CA CYS A 20 -16.35 4.30 -13.51
C CYS A 20 -14.94 4.38 -12.87
N GLY A 21 -14.14 5.41 -13.15
CA GLY A 21 -12.76 5.53 -12.65
C GLY A 21 -12.63 6.03 -11.20
N VAL A 22 -13.70 6.55 -10.60
CA VAL A 22 -13.64 7.26 -9.29
C VAL A 22 -13.88 6.32 -8.10
N ALA A 23 -14.26 5.06 -8.34
CA ALA A 23 -14.56 4.07 -7.29
C ALA A 23 -13.31 3.40 -6.69
N THR A 24 -12.23 4.15 -6.43
CA THR A 24 -11.07 3.59 -5.72
C THR A 24 -11.41 3.42 -4.23
N THR A 25 -11.57 2.16 -3.80
CA THR A 25 -11.93 1.86 -2.41
C THR A 25 -10.79 2.21 -1.46
N ARG A 26 -11.14 2.79 -0.31
CA ARG A 26 -10.17 3.17 0.72
C ARG A 26 -9.51 1.90 1.32
N PRO A 27 -8.19 1.70 1.23
CA PRO A 27 -7.50 0.47 1.64
C PRO A 27 -7.27 0.42 3.16
N LYS A 28 -8.35 0.42 3.95
CA LYS A 28 -8.28 0.45 5.42
C LYS A 28 -7.55 -0.79 5.96
N MET A 29 -7.86 -1.97 5.40
CA MET A 29 -7.29 -3.24 5.84
C MET A 29 -5.79 -3.29 5.56
N GLU A 30 -5.36 -2.97 4.34
CA GLU A 30 -3.94 -3.03 3.97
C GLU A 30 -3.10 -2.02 4.76
N MET A 31 -3.64 -0.83 5.05
CA MET A 31 -2.97 0.15 5.90
C MET A 31 -2.84 -0.33 7.36
N SER A 32 -3.88 -0.99 7.88
CA SER A 32 -3.87 -1.56 9.24
C SER A 32 -2.82 -2.67 9.35
N VAL A 33 -2.81 -3.61 8.40
CA VAL A 33 -1.84 -4.72 8.36
C VAL A 33 -0.42 -4.18 8.20
N ALA A 34 -0.20 -3.18 7.33
CA ALA A 34 1.12 -2.54 7.19
C ALA A 34 1.62 -1.92 8.50
N ALA A 35 0.73 -1.28 9.28
CA ALA A 35 1.08 -0.73 10.58
C ALA A 35 1.41 -1.81 11.62
N ALA A 36 0.65 -2.91 11.62
CA ALA A 36 0.89 -4.06 12.49
C ALA A 36 2.22 -4.74 12.16
N ALA A 37 2.46 -5.07 10.89
CA ALA A 37 3.70 -5.72 10.42
C ALA A 37 4.93 -4.84 10.72
N PHE A 38 4.85 -3.53 10.46
CA PHE A 38 5.97 -2.63 10.77
C PHE A 38 6.24 -2.54 12.28
N ARG A 39 5.18 -2.59 13.11
CA ARG A 39 5.33 -2.65 14.57
C ARG A 39 5.98 -3.97 15.01
N ALA A 40 5.60 -5.09 14.42
CA ALA A 40 6.18 -6.40 14.72
C ALA A 40 7.69 -6.43 14.40
N ALA A 41 8.08 -5.94 13.22
CA ALA A 41 9.49 -5.78 12.86
C ALA A 41 10.28 -4.88 13.83
N ARG A 42 9.65 -3.81 14.35
CA ARG A 42 10.26 -2.94 15.38
C ARG A 42 10.49 -3.68 16.70
N VAL A 43 9.49 -4.42 17.17
CA VAL A 43 9.56 -5.19 18.42
C VAL A 43 10.63 -6.26 18.33
N ALA A 44 10.79 -6.91 17.17
CA ALA A 44 11.86 -7.86 16.88
C ALA A 44 13.27 -7.23 16.77
N LYS A 45 13.44 -5.94 17.08
CA LYS A 45 14.72 -5.20 16.94
C LYS A 45 15.32 -5.28 15.52
N ALA A 46 14.49 -5.36 14.49
CA ALA A 46 14.95 -5.48 13.11
C ALA A 46 15.75 -4.27 12.61
N GLN A 47 15.71 -3.14 13.32
CA GLN A 47 16.57 -1.98 13.06
C GLN A 47 18.06 -2.31 13.10
N THR A 48 18.48 -3.15 14.05
CA THR A 48 19.88 -3.56 14.22
C THR A 48 20.14 -4.88 13.50
N LEU A 49 19.26 -5.86 13.67
CA LEU A 49 19.47 -7.22 13.18
C LEU A 49 19.19 -7.38 11.67
N ALA A 50 18.32 -6.56 11.09
CA ALA A 50 17.89 -6.63 9.69
C ALA A 50 17.74 -5.24 9.05
N SER A 51 18.68 -4.33 9.35
CA SER A 51 18.63 -2.89 9.02
C SER A 51 18.29 -2.58 7.54
N GLY A 52 18.80 -3.37 6.60
CA GLY A 52 18.56 -3.18 5.17
C GLY A 52 17.10 -3.39 4.76
N TYR A 53 16.44 -4.42 5.28
CA TYR A 53 15.00 -4.67 5.02
C TYR A 53 14.13 -3.73 5.85
N TYR A 54 14.53 -3.45 7.09
CA TYR A 54 13.81 -2.53 7.96
C TYR A 54 13.72 -1.11 7.37
N ARG A 55 14.83 -0.57 6.83
CA ARG A 55 14.84 0.75 6.16
C ARG A 55 13.92 0.80 4.94
N LYS A 56 13.87 -0.28 4.14
CA LYS A 56 12.94 -0.39 3.01
C LYS A 56 11.49 -0.41 3.48
N ALA A 57 11.21 -1.19 4.53
CA ALA A 57 9.88 -1.25 5.14
C ALA A 57 9.42 0.13 5.63
N GLU A 58 10.29 0.85 6.34
CA GLU A 58 10.01 2.21 6.83
C GLU A 58 9.73 3.19 5.70
N PHE A 59 10.58 3.19 4.67
CA PHE A 59 10.41 4.05 3.50
C PHE A 59 9.04 3.83 2.81
N TYR A 60 8.67 2.58 2.55
CA TYR A 60 7.38 2.28 1.93
C TYR A 60 6.20 2.55 2.86
N TYR A 61 6.34 2.31 4.16
CA TYR A 61 5.31 2.62 5.14
C TYR A 61 5.02 4.12 5.23
N LEU A 62 6.06 4.96 5.24
CA LEU A 62 5.93 6.41 5.22
C LEU A 62 5.29 6.91 3.91
N LYS A 63 5.67 6.34 2.76
CA LYS A 63 5.03 6.63 1.48
C LYS A 63 3.56 6.23 1.47
N ALA A 64 3.22 5.05 1.99
CA ALA A 64 1.84 4.59 2.10
C ALA A 64 0.99 5.56 2.93
N LYS A 65 1.49 5.99 4.11
CA LYS A 65 0.81 6.99 4.95
C LYS A 65 0.62 8.32 4.22
N SER A 66 1.66 8.81 3.54
CA SER A 66 1.60 10.07 2.80
C SER A 66 0.56 10.01 1.66
N SER A 67 0.58 8.95 0.85
CA SER A 67 -0.41 8.74 -0.23
C SER A 67 -1.84 8.57 0.31
N TYR A 68 -2.01 7.87 1.43
CA TYR A 68 -3.32 7.67 2.06
C TYR A 68 -3.92 9.00 2.54
N ARG A 69 -3.12 9.88 3.17
CA ARG A 69 -3.56 11.23 3.58
C ARG A 69 -3.99 12.09 2.38
N ARG A 70 -3.28 11.97 1.25
CA ARG A 70 -3.60 12.66 -0.01
C ARG A 70 -4.77 12.05 -0.78
N LYS A 71 -5.45 11.03 -0.23
CA LYS A 71 -6.54 10.27 -0.86
C LYS A 71 -6.13 9.54 -2.16
N TYR A 72 -4.84 9.30 -2.38
CA TYR A 72 -4.35 8.47 -3.49
C TYR A 72 -4.40 6.99 -3.10
N PHE A 73 -5.60 6.45 -3.01
CA PHE A 73 -5.86 5.13 -2.42
C PHE A 73 -5.19 3.97 -3.16
N ASN A 74 -5.15 3.99 -4.50
CA ASN A 74 -4.45 2.97 -5.28
C ASN A 74 -2.95 2.95 -4.99
N LYS A 75 -2.29 4.13 -4.97
CA LYS A 75 -0.86 4.25 -4.65
C LYS A 75 -0.59 3.85 -3.20
N ALA A 76 -1.44 4.28 -2.27
CA ALA A 76 -1.34 3.91 -0.86
C ALA A 76 -1.40 2.38 -0.68
N LYS A 77 -2.33 1.71 -1.36
CA LYS A 77 -2.46 0.24 -1.34
C LYS A 77 -1.21 -0.45 -1.87
N GLN A 78 -0.64 0.03 -2.98
CA GLN A 78 0.59 -0.53 -3.54
C GLN A 78 1.78 -0.38 -2.58
N TYR A 79 1.96 0.80 -2.00
CA TYR A 79 3.01 1.03 -1.00
C TYR A 79 2.78 0.24 0.29
N ALA A 80 1.54 0.08 0.74
CA ALA A 80 1.20 -0.73 1.91
C ALA A 80 1.60 -2.20 1.71
N LYS A 81 1.30 -2.79 0.54
CA LYS A 81 1.74 -4.16 0.20
C LYS A 81 3.26 -4.32 0.25
N LEU A 82 4.00 -3.34 -0.27
CA LEU A 82 5.47 -3.35 -0.19
C LEU A 82 5.96 -3.22 1.25
N ALA A 83 5.36 -2.32 2.03
CA ALA A 83 5.68 -2.13 3.43
C ALA A 83 5.46 -3.41 4.25
N ILE A 84 4.34 -4.11 4.03
CA ILE A 84 4.04 -5.42 4.66
C ILE A 84 5.15 -6.42 4.32
N LYS A 85 5.39 -6.66 3.02
CA LYS A 85 6.38 -7.63 2.55
C LYS A 85 7.78 -7.41 3.15
N PHE A 86 8.25 -6.15 3.19
CA PHE A 86 9.56 -5.86 3.75
C PHE A 86 9.58 -5.91 5.28
N SER A 87 8.47 -5.56 5.95
CA SER A 87 8.36 -5.65 7.41
C SER A 87 8.40 -7.11 7.87
N GLU A 88 7.59 -7.99 7.28
CA GLU A 88 7.56 -9.42 7.61
C GLU A 88 8.92 -10.07 7.37
N LYS A 89 9.59 -9.72 6.26
CA LYS A 89 10.94 -10.23 5.98
C LYS A 89 11.97 -9.72 7.00
N ALA A 90 11.87 -8.44 7.40
CA ALA A 90 12.76 -7.87 8.40
C ALA A 90 12.55 -8.51 9.77
N GLU A 91 11.29 -8.72 10.17
CA GLU A 91 10.91 -9.42 11.39
C GLU A 91 11.47 -10.85 11.40
N PHE A 92 11.20 -11.63 10.37
CA PHE A 92 11.67 -13.02 10.28
C PHE A 92 13.20 -13.12 10.42
N ILE A 93 13.95 -12.28 9.70
CA ILE A 93 15.42 -12.28 9.77
C ILE A 93 15.90 -11.86 11.16
N ALA A 94 15.26 -10.87 11.76
CA ALA A 94 15.64 -10.38 13.08
C ALA A 94 15.38 -11.44 14.16
N VAL A 95 14.21 -12.08 14.14
CA VAL A 95 13.88 -13.20 15.04
C VAL A 95 14.88 -14.34 14.83
N LYS A 96 15.11 -14.76 13.59
CA LYS A 96 16.07 -15.84 13.29
C LYS A 96 17.47 -15.56 13.83
N LYS A 97 17.98 -14.33 13.69
CA LYS A 97 19.29 -13.95 14.23
C LYS A 97 19.27 -13.95 15.75
N ALA A 98 18.27 -13.33 16.35
CA ALA A 98 18.13 -13.29 17.80
C ALA A 98 18.06 -14.69 18.43
N THR A 99 17.40 -15.65 17.78
CA THR A 99 17.32 -17.04 18.26
C THR A 99 18.59 -17.86 18.02
N LEU A 100 19.39 -17.52 16.99
CA LEU A 100 20.64 -18.21 16.71
C LEU A 100 21.80 -17.68 17.55
N ASP A 101 21.76 -16.39 17.92
CA ASP A 101 22.73 -15.79 18.84
C ASP A 101 22.52 -16.28 20.29
N ASP A 102 21.37 -16.89 20.60
CA ASP A 102 20.99 -17.42 21.93
C ASP A 102 21.28 -18.94 22.06
N LEU A 103 21.78 -19.59 21.00
CA LEU A 103 22.24 -20.99 20.98
C LEU A 103 23.76 -21.09 21.18
#